data_AF-A0A6P0VQB1-F1
#
_entry.id   AF-A0A6P0VQB1-F1
#
_cell.length_a   1.000
_cell.length_b   1.000
_cell.length_c   1.000
_cell.angle_alpha   90.00
_cell.angle_beta   90.00
_cell.angle_gamma   90.00
#
_symmetry.space_group_name_H-M   'P 1'
#
loop_
_entity.id
_entity.type
_entity.pdbx_description
1 polymer ?
#
loop_
_entity_poly.entity_id
_entity_poly.type
_entity_poly.pdbx_seq_one_letter_code
_entity_poly.pdbx_strand_id
1 'polypeptide(L)'
;MTFKEYLTQENCQDWLCPDLREYWNLGKVRNSNQIILRAIEGKKKLFFSPIEGYTLRYFTGQYTVRQIQKLAQQEFPDADPNLVVNILQKLISHQILALDEPQDRVSNDQQTRGRGDTEMRGIEIPPHISFTLQDKTKAKEQEDTSSSSTPNPQSPRLKSGVHWLHHPEGYWILRNPVAGTHHGILQQEIPILTFLQVNPKDKAIIDQLSTLPSEQFRNPQLRYLLQLLAATAMLVGTQPPKPRRGKFTPMQLLFFKVALFNPDPWLSKHIDKLRWLWSRPFTWFLYLFLAFSIVGGFHQQLEIIYQGQQLWQHQSASLIIPFTLLAAFVVTLHELGHAFTLKHYGGIVPEMGFLFMCLIPAAYTNTTDSYCLSRWQRILVVGAGILVQVNLAAIALWLWNLSTTGSWLHTTSYLLMVASLL
;
A
#
# COMPACT_ATOMS: atom_id res chain seq x y z
N MET A 1 -41.58 19.04 -0.60
CA MET A 1 -40.97 20.24 0.00
C MET A 1 -39.63 20.44 -0.64
N THR A 2 -39.40 21.60 -1.23
CA THR A 2 -38.18 21.90 -1.95
C THR A 2 -37.03 22.06 -0.95
N PHE A 3 -35.82 21.60 -1.28
CA PHE A 3 -34.61 21.60 -0.42
C PHE A 3 -34.27 22.96 0.25
N LYS A 4 -34.81 24.07 -0.29
CA LYS A 4 -34.73 25.42 0.26
C LYS A 4 -35.63 25.68 1.48
N GLU A 5 -36.67 24.87 1.71
CA GLU A 5 -37.69 25.09 2.76
C GLU A 5 -37.28 24.54 4.13
N TYR A 6 -36.25 23.68 4.20
CA TYR A 6 -35.83 23.04 5.46
C TYR A 6 -34.80 23.87 6.26
N LEU A 7 -34.01 24.71 5.57
CA LEU A 7 -33.01 25.58 6.17
C LEU A 7 -33.58 27.01 6.31
N THR A 8 -34.50 27.20 7.25
CA THR A 8 -34.99 28.53 7.65
C THR A 8 -34.16 29.06 8.82
N GLN A 9 -34.04 30.39 8.90
CA GLN A 9 -33.25 31.06 9.95
C GLN A 9 -33.70 30.67 11.37
N GLU A 10 -34.94 30.24 11.58
CA GLU A 10 -35.47 29.87 12.89
C GLU A 10 -34.97 28.48 13.36
N ASN A 11 -34.77 27.53 12.44
CA ASN A 11 -34.47 26.14 12.80
C ASN A 11 -32.97 25.88 13.02
N CYS A 12 -32.09 26.69 12.44
CA CYS A 12 -30.66 26.39 12.38
C CYS A 12 -29.79 27.23 13.32
N GLN A 13 -30.36 28.18 14.09
CA GLN A 13 -29.56 29.14 14.88
C GLN A 13 -28.65 28.48 15.91
N ASP A 14 -29.13 27.38 16.51
CA ASP A 14 -28.43 26.64 17.56
C ASP A 14 -27.61 25.47 16.99
N TRP A 15 -27.58 25.29 15.66
CA TRP A 15 -26.77 24.26 15.04
C TRP A 15 -25.29 24.62 15.10
N LEU A 16 -24.47 23.63 15.42
CA LEU A 16 -23.02 23.74 15.44
C LEU A 16 -22.49 23.62 14.01
N CYS A 17 -21.74 24.63 13.56
CA CYS A 17 -21.24 24.66 12.19
C CYS A 17 -20.11 23.63 12.01
N PRO A 18 -20.14 22.82 10.94
CA PRO A 18 -19.15 21.75 10.72
C PRO A 18 -17.74 22.30 10.53
N ASP A 19 -16.71 21.52 10.92
CA ASP A 19 -15.31 21.88 10.69
C ASP A 19 -14.93 21.59 9.23
N LEU A 20 -14.59 22.63 8.49
CA LEU A 20 -14.20 22.51 7.07
C LEU A 20 -12.69 22.34 6.87
N ARG A 21 -11.87 22.54 7.92
CA ARG A 21 -10.40 22.59 7.82
C ARG A 21 -9.75 21.25 7.50
N GLU A 22 -10.41 20.14 7.85
CA GLU A 22 -9.89 18.80 7.58
C GLU A 22 -9.84 18.48 6.08
N TYR A 23 -10.75 19.07 5.29
CA TYR A 23 -10.90 18.73 3.85
C TYR A 23 -10.71 19.93 2.92
N TRP A 24 -10.75 21.16 3.44
CA TRP A 24 -10.73 22.38 2.63
C TRP A 24 -9.74 23.41 3.16
N ASN A 25 -9.01 24.04 2.24
CA ASN A 25 -8.10 25.13 2.51
C ASN A 25 -8.67 26.45 1.96
N LEU A 26 -8.65 27.49 2.79
CA LEU A 26 -9.19 28.80 2.49
C LEU A 26 -8.04 29.75 2.11
N GLY A 27 -8.10 30.32 0.91
CA GLY A 27 -7.05 31.20 0.38
C GLY A 27 -7.61 32.47 -0.24
N LYS A 28 -6.76 33.48 -0.43
CA LYS A 28 -7.10 34.68 -1.20
C LYS A 28 -6.61 34.53 -2.64
N VAL A 29 -7.42 34.93 -3.62
CA VAL A 29 -7.01 34.90 -5.03
C VAL A 29 -6.13 36.13 -5.33
N ARG A 30 -4.95 35.94 -5.95
CA ARG A 30 -4.10 37.05 -6.38
C ARG A 30 -4.87 37.93 -7.39
N ASN A 31 -4.88 39.24 -7.16
CA ASN A 31 -5.56 40.28 -7.97
C ASN A 31 -7.10 40.28 -7.93
N SER A 32 -7.74 39.67 -6.92
CA SER A 32 -9.16 39.90 -6.66
C SER A 32 -9.47 39.93 -5.16
N ASN A 33 -10.59 40.55 -4.79
CA ASN A 33 -11.09 40.55 -3.40
C ASN A 33 -11.86 39.26 -3.05
N GLN A 34 -11.86 38.25 -3.93
CA GLN A 34 -12.55 36.99 -3.69
C GLN A 34 -11.71 36.00 -2.88
N ILE A 35 -12.40 35.26 -2.02
CA ILE A 35 -11.82 34.19 -1.22
C ILE A 35 -12.12 32.86 -1.92
N ILE A 36 -11.12 32.00 -2.01
CA ILE A 36 -11.22 30.68 -2.64
C ILE A 36 -11.16 29.58 -1.59
N LEU A 37 -12.16 28.70 -1.61
CA LEU A 37 -12.16 27.45 -0.87
C LEU A 37 -11.68 26.35 -1.80
N ARG A 38 -10.54 25.73 -1.48
CA ARG A 38 -9.90 24.68 -2.29
C ARG A 38 -9.97 23.37 -1.55
N ALA A 39 -10.39 22.30 -2.22
CA ALA A 39 -10.29 20.97 -1.65
C ALA A 39 -8.81 20.62 -1.43
N ILE A 40 -8.47 20.02 -0.28
CA ILE A 40 -7.12 19.51 0.00
C ILE A 40 -6.80 18.34 -0.93
N GLU A 41 -7.80 17.49 -1.16
CA GLU A 41 -7.75 16.40 -2.14
C GLU A 41 -8.75 16.70 -3.29
N GLY A 42 -8.22 16.91 -4.51
CA GLY A 42 -9.01 17.12 -5.73
C GLY A 42 -8.88 18.52 -6.37
N LYS A 43 -9.56 18.73 -7.49
CA LYS A 43 -9.50 19.97 -8.30
C LYS A 43 -10.63 20.98 -8.02
N LYS A 44 -11.56 20.67 -7.09
CA LYS A 44 -12.71 21.54 -6.79
C LYS A 44 -12.28 22.84 -6.13
N LYS A 45 -12.77 23.95 -6.68
CA LYS A 45 -12.52 25.32 -6.21
C LYS A 45 -13.84 26.07 -6.17
N LEU A 46 -14.16 26.68 -5.04
CA LEU A 46 -15.32 27.55 -4.89
C LEU A 46 -14.89 28.97 -4.55
N PHE A 47 -15.63 29.93 -5.09
CA PHE A 47 -15.38 31.35 -4.89
C PHE A 47 -16.48 31.95 -4.01
N PHE A 48 -16.04 32.64 -2.97
CA PHE A 48 -16.88 33.30 -1.99
C PHE A 48 -16.56 34.80 -1.97
N SER A 49 -17.57 35.58 -1.59
CA SER A 49 -17.40 37.02 -1.35
C SER A 49 -16.43 37.26 -0.18
N PRO A 50 -15.87 38.47 -0.01
CA PRO A 50 -14.98 38.77 1.11
C PRO A 50 -15.63 38.51 2.48
N ILE A 51 -16.91 38.87 2.60
CA ILE A 51 -17.70 38.71 3.83
C ILE A 51 -17.98 37.21 4.05
N GLU A 52 -18.38 36.47 3.02
CA GLU A 52 -18.60 35.02 3.10
C GLU A 52 -17.32 34.28 3.51
N GLY A 53 -16.18 34.64 2.93
CA GLY A 53 -14.91 33.99 3.24
C GLY A 53 -14.34 34.35 4.61
N TYR A 54 -14.64 35.53 5.16
CA TYR A 54 -14.35 35.85 6.57
C TYR A 54 -15.16 34.93 7.49
N THR A 55 -16.46 34.80 7.24
CA THR A 55 -17.37 33.95 8.01
C THR A 55 -16.96 32.48 7.97
N LEU A 56 -16.50 31.97 6.83
CA LEU A 56 -16.00 30.60 6.68
C LEU A 56 -14.77 30.29 7.54
N ARG A 57 -14.01 31.28 8.04
CA ARG A 57 -12.89 31.04 8.96
C ARG A 57 -13.35 30.49 10.32
N TYR A 58 -14.60 30.72 10.69
CA TYR A 58 -15.20 30.28 11.96
C TYR A 58 -15.92 28.94 11.85
N PHE A 59 -15.90 28.29 10.68
CA PHE A 59 -16.40 26.92 10.49
C PHE A 59 -15.37 25.91 10.99
N THR A 60 -15.22 25.88 12.32
CA THR A 60 -14.21 25.11 13.05
C THR A 60 -14.82 23.98 13.90
N GLY A 61 -16.13 23.71 13.81
CA GLY A 61 -16.79 22.72 14.67
C GLY A 61 -17.03 23.20 16.11
N GLN A 62 -16.84 24.49 16.42
CA GLN A 62 -16.94 24.99 17.80
C GLN A 62 -17.98 26.08 18.00
N TYR A 63 -18.43 26.72 16.92
CA TYR A 63 -19.34 27.85 16.98
C TYR A 63 -20.70 27.50 16.37
N THR A 64 -21.77 28.02 16.96
CA THR A 64 -23.12 27.89 16.40
C THR A 64 -23.38 28.90 15.29
N VAL A 65 -24.37 28.63 14.45
CA VAL A 65 -24.82 29.54 13.38
C VAL A 65 -25.08 30.95 13.93
N ARG A 66 -25.75 31.08 15.09
CA ARG A 66 -26.01 32.38 15.74
C ARG A 66 -24.72 33.09 16.16
N GLN A 67 -23.76 32.36 16.73
CA GLN A 67 -22.50 32.94 17.19
C GLN A 67 -21.67 33.46 16.02
N ILE A 68 -21.59 32.68 14.94
CA ILE A 68 -20.87 33.07 13.72
C ILE A 68 -21.54 34.28 13.05
N GLN A 69 -22.88 34.31 12.98
CA GLN A 69 -23.63 35.43 12.43
C GLN A 69 -23.37 36.73 13.22
N LYS A 70 -23.34 36.64 14.56
CA LYS A 70 -23.04 37.79 15.43
C LYS A 70 -21.61 38.30 15.24
N LEU A 71 -20.63 37.40 15.10
CA LEU A 71 -19.23 37.77 14.81
C LEU A 71 -19.08 38.44 13.44
N ALA A 72 -19.79 37.93 12.42
CA ALA A 72 -19.78 38.51 11.09
C ALA A 72 -20.40 39.93 11.07
N GLN A 73 -21.49 40.15 11.81
CA GLN A 73 -22.16 41.46 11.92
C GLN A 73 -21.37 42.48 12.76
N GLN A 74 -20.55 42.01 13.72
CA GLN A 74 -19.66 42.88 14.49
C GLN A 74 -18.54 43.46 13.63
N GLU A 75 -17.99 42.66 12.71
CA GLU A 75 -16.92 43.10 11.81
C GLU A 75 -17.47 43.83 10.57
N PHE A 76 -18.64 43.44 10.09
CA PHE A 76 -19.30 44.01 8.91
C PHE A 76 -20.75 44.39 9.23
N PRO A 77 -21.03 45.66 9.59
CA PRO A 77 -22.37 46.12 9.96
C PRO A 77 -23.43 45.96 8.85
N ASP A 78 -22.99 45.95 7.58
CA ASP A 78 -23.85 45.78 6.40
C ASP A 78 -24.09 44.31 6.01
N ALA A 79 -23.67 43.35 6.84
CA ALA A 79 -23.82 41.92 6.54
C ALA A 79 -25.29 41.46 6.62
N ASP A 80 -25.72 40.71 5.60
CA ASP A 80 -27.06 40.12 5.51
C ASP A 80 -27.40 39.32 6.79
N PRO A 81 -28.57 39.55 7.43
CA PRO A 81 -29.05 38.77 8.57
C PRO A 81 -29.05 37.24 8.37
N ASN A 82 -29.11 36.77 7.11
CA ASN A 82 -29.12 35.36 6.74
C ASN A 82 -27.80 34.85 6.14
N LEU A 83 -26.70 35.60 6.28
CA LEU A 83 -25.41 35.29 5.68
C LEU A 83 -24.93 33.85 5.95
N VAL A 84 -24.94 33.40 7.21
CA VAL A 84 -24.45 32.04 7.56
C VAL A 84 -25.35 30.95 6.96
N VAL A 85 -26.66 31.16 6.92
CA VAL A 85 -27.63 30.22 6.34
C VAL A 85 -27.43 30.14 4.82
N ASN A 86 -27.21 31.28 4.15
CA ASN A 86 -26.92 31.34 2.72
C ASN A 86 -25.61 30.60 2.38
N ILE A 87 -24.58 30.72 3.22
CA ILE A 87 -23.32 29.98 3.06
C ILE A 87 -23.56 28.48 3.21
N LEU A 88 -24.32 28.04 4.23
CA LEU A 88 -24.67 26.63 4.41
C LEU A 88 -25.43 26.08 3.21
N GLN A 89 -26.44 26.80 2.71
CA GLN A 89 -27.18 26.42 1.51
C GLN A 89 -26.27 26.32 0.27
N LYS A 90 -25.30 27.25 0.13
CA LYS A 90 -24.32 27.25 -0.96
C LYS A 90 -23.34 26.08 -0.85
N LEU A 91 -22.90 25.72 0.36
CA LEU A 91 -22.06 24.54 0.58
C LEU A 91 -22.81 23.24 0.27
N ILE A 92 -24.08 23.15 0.65
CA ILE A 92 -24.90 21.96 0.37
C ILE A 92 -25.24 21.87 -1.12
N SER A 93 -25.55 22.97 -1.79
CA SER A 93 -25.82 22.97 -3.24
C SER A 93 -24.59 22.54 -4.06
N HIS A 94 -23.39 22.81 -3.55
CA HIS A 94 -22.13 22.32 -4.12
C HIS A 94 -21.73 20.91 -3.65
N GLN A 95 -22.61 20.20 -2.94
CA GLN A 95 -22.39 18.85 -2.38
C GLN A 95 -21.16 18.77 -1.47
N ILE A 96 -20.84 19.86 -0.75
CA ILE A 96 -19.77 19.88 0.26
C ILE A 96 -20.29 19.39 1.61
N LEU A 97 -21.53 19.73 1.94
CA LEU A 97 -22.22 19.28 3.13
C LEU A 97 -23.45 18.46 2.72
N ALA A 98 -23.72 17.39 3.44
CA ALA A 98 -24.98 16.63 3.34
C ALA A 98 -25.78 16.88 4.62
N LEU A 99 -27.10 17.04 4.49
CA LEU A 99 -28.01 17.02 5.62
C LEU A 99 -28.39 15.55 5.87
N ASP A 100 -28.30 15.11 7.12
CA ASP A 100 -28.84 13.80 7.51
C ASP A 100 -30.36 13.85 7.35
N GLU A 101 -30.92 13.12 6.38
CA GLU A 101 -32.37 12.95 6.29
C GLU A 101 -32.85 12.13 7.50
N PRO A 102 -33.92 12.55 8.19
CA PRO A 102 -34.52 11.72 9.23
C PRO A 102 -34.98 10.40 8.59
N GLN A 103 -34.48 9.29 9.15
CA GLN A 103 -34.70 7.94 8.66
C GLN A 103 -36.19 7.65 8.43
N ASP A 104 -36.61 7.52 7.18
CA ASP A 104 -37.69 6.62 6.82
C ASP A 104 -37.74 6.28 5.30
N ARG A 105 -37.74 4.96 5.05
CA ARG A 105 -38.23 4.23 3.85
C ARG A 105 -37.39 4.18 2.56
N VAL A 106 -36.83 2.99 2.36
CA VAL A 106 -36.65 2.21 1.11
C VAL A 106 -37.32 2.78 -0.14
N SER A 107 -36.56 3.01 -1.22
CA SER A 107 -36.90 2.51 -2.57
C SER A 107 -35.74 2.62 -3.57
N ASN A 108 -35.75 1.67 -4.51
CA ASN A 108 -34.74 1.31 -5.50
C ASN A 108 -34.53 2.32 -6.65
N ASP A 109 -33.31 2.26 -7.18
CA ASP A 109 -32.91 2.23 -8.60
C ASP A 109 -32.79 3.50 -9.47
N GLN A 110 -31.74 3.40 -10.31
CA GLN A 110 -31.45 4.04 -11.62
C GLN A 110 -30.59 5.32 -11.70
N GLN A 111 -29.26 5.10 -11.69
CA GLN A 111 -28.37 5.18 -12.88
C GLN A 111 -28.38 6.47 -13.75
N THR A 112 -27.25 7.19 -13.81
CA THR A 112 -26.67 7.71 -15.07
C THR A 112 -25.16 8.02 -14.94
N ARG A 113 -24.45 7.90 -16.07
CA ARG A 113 -22.98 7.83 -16.30
C ARG A 113 -22.31 9.20 -16.58
N GLY A 114 -20.99 9.26 -16.39
CA GLY A 114 -20.01 10.09 -17.14
C GLY A 114 -18.78 10.45 -16.28
N ARG A 115 -17.64 9.73 -16.30
CA ARG A 115 -16.48 9.67 -17.23
C ARG A 115 -15.39 10.75 -16.97
N GLY A 116 -14.16 10.28 -16.70
CA GLY A 116 -12.87 11.00 -16.61
C GLY A 116 -12.54 11.44 -15.17
N ASP A 117 -11.44 11.10 -14.49
CA ASP A 117 -10.07 10.81 -14.91
C ASP A 117 -9.37 9.85 -13.92
N THR A 118 -8.36 9.17 -14.44
CA THR A 118 -7.53 8.14 -13.79
C THR A 118 -6.57 8.74 -12.76
N GLU A 119 -6.71 8.37 -11.49
CA GLU A 119 -5.64 8.41 -10.48
C GLU A 119 -5.81 7.21 -9.54
N MET A 120 -4.71 6.50 -9.27
CA MET A 120 -4.67 5.18 -8.63
C MET A 120 -5.26 5.20 -7.22
N ARG A 121 -6.42 4.56 -7.08
CA ARG A 121 -7.17 4.41 -5.82
C ARG A 121 -6.68 3.22 -5.02
N GLY A 122 -6.48 3.45 -3.72
CA GLY A 122 -6.65 2.42 -2.70
C GLY A 122 -8.01 1.74 -2.84
N ILE A 123 -8.08 0.50 -2.39
CA ILE A 123 -9.19 -0.43 -2.55
C ILE A 123 -10.54 0.27 -2.33
N GLU A 124 -11.28 0.52 -3.42
CA GLU A 124 -12.68 0.95 -3.36
C GLU A 124 -13.53 -0.17 -2.75
N ILE A 125 -14.18 0.15 -1.64
CA ILE A 125 -15.15 -0.70 -0.97
C ILE A 125 -16.42 -0.79 -1.86
N PRO A 126 -16.87 -1.97 -2.30
CA PRO A 126 -18.15 -2.09 -3.00
C PRO A 126 -19.32 -1.82 -2.04
N PRO A 127 -20.41 -1.16 -2.49
CA PRO A 127 -21.59 -1.00 -1.65
C PRO A 127 -22.30 -2.35 -1.49
N HIS A 128 -22.59 -2.70 -0.24
CA HIS A 128 -23.42 -3.82 0.21
C HIS A 128 -23.05 -5.23 -0.28
N ILE A 129 -22.26 -5.96 0.51
CA ILE A 129 -22.20 -7.43 0.45
C ILE A 129 -23.20 -7.97 1.47
N SER A 130 -24.32 -8.52 0.99
CA SER A 130 -25.32 -9.22 1.77
C SER A 130 -24.79 -10.59 2.21
N PHE A 131 -24.77 -10.86 3.51
CA PHE A 131 -24.46 -12.18 4.06
C PHE A 131 -25.59 -13.15 3.70
N THR A 132 -25.31 -14.18 2.90
CA THR A 132 -26.19 -15.34 2.73
C THR A 132 -25.61 -16.51 3.51
N LEU A 133 -26.24 -16.85 4.64
CA LEU A 133 -25.97 -18.10 5.34
C LEU A 133 -26.54 -19.25 4.50
N GLN A 134 -25.66 -20.07 3.93
CA GLN A 134 -26.07 -21.34 3.32
C GLN A 134 -26.33 -22.35 4.44
N ASP A 135 -27.60 -22.64 4.65
CA ASP A 135 -28.09 -23.71 5.49
C ASP A 135 -27.79 -25.06 4.83
N LYS A 136 -27.04 -25.93 5.53
CA LYS A 136 -26.96 -27.36 5.22
C LYS A 136 -27.04 -28.15 6.52
N THR A 137 -28.26 -28.57 6.81
CA THR A 137 -28.65 -29.66 7.68
C THR A 137 -28.09 -31.00 7.18
N LYS A 138 -27.34 -31.72 8.02
CA LYS A 138 -27.61 -33.13 8.45
C LYS A 138 -26.36 -33.88 8.96
N ALA A 139 -26.55 -34.47 10.16
CA ALA A 139 -25.92 -35.66 10.76
C ALA A 139 -24.40 -35.59 11.07
N LYS A 140 -23.91 -35.98 12.25
CA LYS A 140 -24.22 -37.19 13.03
C LYS A 140 -23.80 -37.01 14.50
N GLU A 141 -24.49 -37.71 15.40
CA GLU A 141 -24.24 -37.84 16.85
C GLU A 141 -22.84 -38.40 17.17
N GLN A 142 -22.22 -37.87 18.23
CA GLN A 142 -21.61 -38.68 19.29
C GLN A 142 -21.35 -37.81 20.52
N GLU A 143 -21.96 -38.21 21.64
CA GLU A 143 -21.65 -37.75 22.99
C GLU A 143 -20.26 -38.25 23.40
N ASP A 144 -19.45 -37.38 24.01
CA ASP A 144 -18.82 -37.68 25.29
C ASP A 144 -18.27 -36.41 25.96
N THR A 145 -18.48 -36.37 27.28
CA THR A 145 -18.36 -35.25 28.21
C THR A 145 -16.93 -34.83 28.53
N SER A 146 -16.63 -33.52 28.51
CA SER A 146 -15.84 -32.84 29.56
C SER A 146 -15.92 -31.31 29.40
N SER A 147 -16.05 -30.64 30.53
CA SER A 147 -16.31 -29.22 30.73
C SER A 147 -15.15 -28.30 30.32
N SER A 148 -15.34 -27.46 29.29
CA SER A 148 -14.64 -26.17 29.15
C SER A 148 -15.37 -25.25 28.17
N SER A 149 -15.86 -24.11 28.66
CA SER A 149 -16.24 -22.89 27.92
C SER A 149 -16.44 -23.03 26.39
N THR A 150 -17.62 -23.46 25.96
CA THR A 150 -17.97 -23.54 24.54
C THR A 150 -18.09 -22.14 23.92
N PRO A 151 -17.28 -21.81 22.90
CA PRO A 151 -17.38 -20.52 22.23
C PRO A 151 -18.55 -20.55 21.24
N ASN A 152 -19.42 -19.53 21.29
CA ASN A 152 -20.59 -19.36 20.43
C ASN A 152 -20.24 -19.61 18.94
N PRO A 153 -20.95 -20.49 18.21
CA PRO A 153 -20.64 -20.81 16.81
C PRO A 153 -20.91 -19.68 15.81
N GLN A 154 -21.60 -18.61 16.23
CA GLN A 154 -21.93 -17.46 15.38
C GLN A 154 -21.04 -16.22 15.59
N SER A 155 -20.08 -16.24 16.52
CA SER A 155 -19.18 -15.09 16.69
C SER A 155 -18.12 -15.05 15.59
N PRO A 156 -17.86 -13.88 14.97
CA PRO A 156 -16.80 -13.75 13.98
C PRO A 156 -15.45 -14.05 14.63
N ARG A 157 -14.68 -14.96 14.01
CA ARG A 157 -13.34 -15.35 14.48
C ARG A 157 -12.29 -14.99 13.44
N LEU A 158 -11.08 -14.69 13.90
CA LEU A 158 -9.92 -14.55 13.02
C LEU A 158 -9.50 -15.91 12.45
N LYS A 159 -8.96 -15.93 11.24
CA LYS A 159 -8.36 -17.13 10.66
C LYS A 159 -7.10 -17.53 11.43
N SER A 160 -6.84 -18.83 11.52
CA SER A 160 -5.69 -19.41 12.26
C SER A 160 -4.32 -19.01 11.71
N GLY A 161 -4.22 -18.62 10.43
CA GLY A 161 -2.98 -18.16 9.79
C GLY A 161 -2.68 -16.68 9.99
N VAL A 162 -3.52 -15.93 10.69
CA VAL A 162 -3.35 -14.48 10.88
C VAL A 162 -2.40 -14.22 12.04
N HIS A 163 -1.44 -13.32 11.83
CA HIS A 163 -0.41 -12.99 12.82
C HIS A 163 -0.36 -11.51 13.12
N TRP A 164 -0.20 -11.17 14.40
CA TRP A 164 0.05 -9.80 14.85
C TRP A 164 1.54 -9.46 14.75
N LEU A 165 1.84 -8.34 14.12
CA LEU A 165 3.17 -7.72 14.10
C LEU A 165 3.10 -6.38 14.82
N HIS A 166 4.03 -6.15 15.75
CA HIS A 166 4.16 -4.86 16.44
C HIS A 166 5.04 -3.94 15.62
N HIS A 167 4.54 -2.78 15.22
CA HIS A 167 5.32 -1.78 14.50
C HIS A 167 6.02 -0.83 15.49
N PRO A 168 7.30 -0.44 15.27
CA PRO A 168 8.03 0.46 16.18
C PRO A 168 7.42 1.86 16.33
N GLU A 169 6.53 2.28 15.43
CA GLU A 169 5.81 3.56 15.50
C GLU A 169 4.55 3.50 16.39
N GLY A 170 4.29 2.38 17.08
CA GLY A 170 3.25 2.26 18.12
C GLY A 170 1.89 1.75 17.66
N TYR A 171 1.77 1.28 16.41
CA TYR A 171 0.57 0.61 15.89
C TYR A 171 0.82 -0.89 15.65
N TRP A 172 -0.27 -1.64 15.49
CA TRP A 172 -0.23 -3.07 15.22
C TRP A 172 -0.57 -3.35 13.75
N ILE A 173 0.07 -4.35 13.17
CA ILE A 173 -0.23 -4.81 11.82
C ILE A 173 -0.77 -6.24 11.93
N LEU A 174 -1.98 -6.44 11.44
CA LEU A 174 -2.59 -7.76 11.29
C LEU A 174 -2.20 -8.29 9.91
N ARG A 175 -1.44 -9.39 9.85
CA ARG A 175 -0.93 -9.99 8.61
C ARG A 175 -1.63 -11.31 8.33
N ASN A 176 -2.14 -11.48 7.11
CA ASN A 176 -2.64 -12.76 6.61
C ASN A 176 -1.79 -13.24 5.41
N PRO A 177 -0.91 -14.25 5.62
CA PRO A 177 -0.05 -14.80 4.58
C PRO A 177 -0.77 -15.71 3.58
N VAL A 178 -2.00 -16.15 3.90
CA VAL A 178 -2.81 -17.03 3.06
C VAL A 178 -4.23 -16.47 2.99
N ALA A 179 -4.37 -15.21 2.55
CA ALA A 179 -5.69 -14.60 2.41
C ALA A 179 -6.52 -15.36 1.37
N GLY A 180 -5.88 -15.78 0.28
CA GLY A 180 -6.42 -16.62 -0.78
C GLY A 180 -5.37 -16.84 -1.87
N THR A 181 -5.75 -17.46 -2.99
CA THR A 181 -4.89 -17.60 -4.17
C THR A 181 -5.50 -16.87 -5.37
N HIS A 182 -4.68 -16.20 -6.17
CA HIS A 182 -5.11 -15.71 -7.48
C HIS A 182 -4.47 -16.54 -8.58
N HIS A 183 -5.14 -16.61 -9.73
CA HIS A 183 -4.61 -17.36 -10.87
C HIS A 183 -3.68 -16.43 -11.66
N GLY A 184 -2.41 -16.82 -11.74
CA GLY A 184 -1.44 -16.21 -12.65
C GLY A 184 -1.79 -16.49 -14.11
N ILE A 185 -1.01 -15.91 -15.04
CA ILE A 185 -1.21 -16.09 -16.49
C ILE A 185 -1.10 -17.57 -16.89
N LEU A 186 -0.26 -18.35 -16.20
CA LEU A 186 -0.11 -19.80 -16.39
C LEU A 186 -1.10 -20.63 -15.56
N GLN A 187 -2.19 -20.02 -15.09
CA GLN A 187 -3.23 -20.68 -14.29
C GLN A 187 -2.74 -21.27 -12.96
N GLN A 188 -1.57 -20.82 -12.49
CA GLN A 188 -0.99 -21.19 -11.21
C GLN A 188 -1.64 -20.41 -10.06
N GLU A 189 -1.81 -21.06 -8.91
CA GLU A 189 -2.32 -20.46 -7.69
C GLU A 189 -1.22 -19.71 -6.94
N ILE A 190 -1.37 -18.39 -6.82
CA ILE A 190 -0.40 -17.50 -6.17
C ILE A 190 -0.99 -16.95 -4.86
N PRO A 191 -0.33 -17.13 -3.71
CA PRO A 191 -0.84 -16.65 -2.42
C PRO A 191 -0.94 -15.12 -2.39
N ILE A 192 -2.08 -14.61 -1.93
CA ILE A 192 -2.32 -13.19 -1.70
C ILE A 192 -1.96 -12.88 -0.25
N LEU A 193 -0.97 -12.01 -0.08
CA LEU A 193 -0.63 -11.41 1.20
C LEU A 193 -1.53 -10.19 1.43
N THR A 194 -2.28 -10.18 2.54
CA THR A 194 -3.01 -8.98 3.00
C THR A 194 -2.49 -8.53 4.35
N PHE A 195 -2.41 -7.22 4.53
CA PHE A 195 -2.06 -6.60 5.80
C PHE A 195 -3.07 -5.51 6.14
N LEU A 196 -3.29 -5.33 7.44
CA LEU A 196 -4.17 -4.30 7.96
C LEU A 196 -3.49 -3.58 9.12
N GLN A 197 -3.40 -2.26 9.04
CA GLN A 197 -2.94 -1.43 10.15
C GLN A 197 -4.08 -1.24 11.15
N VAL A 198 -3.79 -1.49 12.42
CA VAL A 198 -4.76 -1.49 13.52
C VAL A 198 -4.21 -0.67 14.68
N ASN A 199 -5.04 0.23 15.21
CA ASN A 199 -4.69 1.00 16.40
C ASN A 199 -4.75 0.14 17.67
N PRO A 200 -4.02 0.50 18.75
CA PRO A 200 -4.06 -0.28 20.01
C PRO A 200 -5.46 -0.48 20.59
N LYS A 201 -6.36 0.51 20.44
CA LYS A 201 -7.76 0.42 20.88
C LYS A 201 -8.54 -0.64 20.08
N ASP A 202 -8.40 -0.61 18.76
CA ASP A 202 -9.09 -1.54 17.86
C ASP A 202 -8.53 -2.96 18.01
N LYS A 203 -7.23 -3.11 18.31
CA LYS A 203 -6.63 -4.42 18.62
C LYS A 203 -7.31 -5.08 19.83
N ALA A 204 -7.52 -4.33 20.92
CA ALA A 204 -8.17 -4.88 22.12
C ALA A 204 -9.59 -5.39 21.81
N ILE A 205 -10.30 -4.70 20.92
CA ILE A 205 -11.64 -5.10 20.45
C ILE A 205 -11.55 -6.37 19.60
N ILE A 206 -10.55 -6.49 18.72
CA ILE A 206 -10.35 -7.65 17.86
C ILE A 206 -9.92 -8.89 18.66
N ASP A 207 -9.05 -8.74 19.64
CA ASP A 207 -8.62 -9.86 20.50
C ASP A 207 -9.80 -10.41 21.32
N GLN A 208 -10.75 -9.54 21.69
CA GLN A 208 -11.98 -9.94 22.41
C GLN A 208 -13.11 -10.42 21.50
N LEU A 209 -12.95 -10.40 20.17
CA LEU A 209 -14.02 -10.64 19.20
C LEU A 209 -14.75 -11.98 19.37
N SER A 210 -14.04 -13.01 19.87
CA SER A 210 -14.61 -14.33 20.17
C SER A 210 -15.54 -14.36 21.39
N THR A 211 -15.39 -13.39 22.29
CA THR A 211 -16.05 -13.28 23.60
C THR A 211 -17.06 -12.13 23.71
N LEU A 212 -17.13 -11.23 22.72
CA LEU A 212 -18.01 -10.05 22.78
C LEU A 212 -19.51 -10.46 22.76
N PRO A 213 -20.34 -9.88 23.65
CA PRO A 213 -21.78 -10.10 23.63
C PRO A 213 -22.45 -9.50 22.38
N SER A 214 -23.53 -10.14 21.93
CA SER A 214 -24.19 -9.84 20.66
C SER A 214 -24.66 -8.39 20.49
N GLU A 215 -24.93 -7.69 21.59
CA GLU A 215 -25.37 -6.29 21.61
C GLU A 215 -24.29 -5.31 21.12
N GLN A 216 -23.01 -5.63 21.32
CA GLN A 216 -21.92 -4.73 20.91
C GLN A 216 -21.74 -4.69 19.38
N PHE A 217 -22.23 -5.69 18.65
CA PHE A 217 -22.24 -5.69 17.16
C PHE A 217 -23.19 -4.65 16.55
N ARG A 218 -23.98 -3.94 17.38
CA ARG A 218 -24.75 -2.77 16.95
C ARG A 218 -23.91 -1.51 16.83
N ASN A 219 -22.73 -1.47 17.45
CA ASN A 219 -21.84 -0.31 17.41
C ASN A 219 -21.34 -0.07 15.97
N PRO A 220 -21.51 1.15 15.42
CA PRO A 220 -21.07 1.48 14.05
C PRO A 220 -19.56 1.30 13.85
N GLN A 221 -18.73 1.59 14.86
CA GLN A 221 -17.29 1.42 14.79
C GLN A 221 -16.89 -0.06 14.68
N LEU A 222 -17.55 -0.94 15.44
CA LEU A 222 -17.29 -2.39 15.37
C LEU A 222 -17.76 -2.98 14.03
N ARG A 223 -18.89 -2.50 13.49
CA ARG A 223 -19.36 -2.91 12.16
C ARG A 223 -18.39 -2.51 11.06
N TYR A 224 -17.87 -1.28 11.11
CA TYR A 224 -16.85 -0.82 10.19
C TYR A 224 -15.59 -1.69 10.29
N LEU A 225 -15.12 -1.98 11.51
CA LEU A 225 -13.96 -2.84 11.74
C LEU A 225 -14.18 -4.26 11.21
N LEU A 226 -15.37 -4.83 11.43
CA LEU A 226 -15.75 -6.14 10.89
C LEU A 226 -15.81 -6.15 9.35
N GLN A 227 -16.33 -5.09 8.73
CA GLN A 227 -16.30 -4.94 7.27
C GLN A 227 -14.87 -4.86 6.74
N LEU A 228 -13.99 -4.13 7.42
CA LEU A 228 -12.58 -4.00 7.09
C LEU A 228 -11.84 -5.35 7.18
N LEU A 229 -12.07 -6.12 8.26
CA LEU A 229 -11.53 -7.46 8.45
C LEU A 229 -12.11 -8.48 7.46
N ALA A 230 -13.39 -8.35 7.10
CA ALA A 230 -14.02 -9.18 6.08
C ALA A 230 -13.43 -8.90 4.69
N ALA A 231 -13.29 -7.63 4.32
CA ALA A 231 -12.73 -7.20 3.03
C ALA A 231 -11.26 -7.61 2.85
N THR A 232 -10.47 -7.57 3.93
CA THR A 232 -9.06 -8.02 3.96
C THR A 232 -8.90 -9.54 4.14
N ALA A 233 -10.02 -10.28 4.16
CA ALA A 233 -10.08 -11.72 4.33
C ALA A 233 -9.41 -12.25 5.61
N MET A 234 -9.47 -11.48 6.70
CA MET A 234 -8.91 -11.81 8.01
C MET A 234 -9.84 -12.71 8.85
N LEU A 235 -11.15 -12.70 8.56
CA LEU A 235 -12.17 -13.47 9.27
C LEU A 235 -12.38 -14.86 8.68
N VAL A 236 -12.74 -15.84 9.52
CA VAL A 236 -13.13 -17.18 9.08
C VAL A 236 -14.33 -17.08 8.14
N GLY A 237 -14.26 -17.77 6.99
CA GLY A 237 -15.34 -17.79 5.99
C GLY A 237 -15.29 -16.66 4.94
N THR A 238 -14.38 -15.68 5.05
CA THR A 238 -14.22 -14.64 4.02
C THR A 238 -13.07 -14.96 3.06
N GLN A 239 -13.26 -14.64 1.78
CA GLN A 239 -12.22 -14.71 0.75
C GLN A 239 -11.90 -13.31 0.25
N PRO A 240 -10.64 -13.01 -0.11
CA PRO A 240 -10.28 -11.71 -0.63
C PRO A 240 -11.03 -11.47 -1.94
N PRO A 241 -11.46 -10.23 -2.20
CA PRO A 241 -12.13 -9.92 -3.45
C PRO A 241 -11.24 -10.31 -4.63
N LYS A 242 -11.73 -11.20 -5.50
CA LYS A 242 -10.99 -11.65 -6.67
C LYS A 242 -10.65 -10.42 -7.52
N PRO A 243 -9.40 -10.21 -7.95
CA PRO A 243 -9.03 -9.04 -8.73
C PRO A 243 -9.92 -8.97 -9.97
N ARG A 244 -10.56 -7.82 -10.17
CA ARG A 244 -11.44 -7.60 -11.34
C ARG A 244 -10.59 -7.81 -12.59
N ARG A 245 -10.95 -8.78 -13.43
CA ARG A 245 -10.37 -8.94 -14.77
C ARG A 245 -10.71 -7.67 -15.56
N GLY A 246 -9.76 -6.74 -15.63
CA GLY A 246 -9.87 -5.55 -16.44
C GLY A 246 -10.04 -5.93 -17.91
N LYS A 247 -10.62 -5.01 -18.70
CA LYS A 247 -10.63 -5.17 -20.16
C LYS A 247 -9.17 -5.28 -20.63
N PHE A 248 -8.88 -6.26 -21.49
CA PHE A 248 -7.56 -6.42 -22.09
C PHE A 248 -7.13 -5.11 -22.73
N THR A 249 -6.08 -4.49 -22.20
CA THR A 249 -5.42 -3.35 -22.83
C THR A 249 -4.11 -3.84 -23.44
N PRO A 250 -3.76 -3.44 -24.68
CA PRO A 250 -2.51 -3.87 -25.33
C PRO A 250 -1.26 -3.51 -24.50
N MET A 251 -1.35 -2.48 -23.64
CA MET A 251 -0.31 -2.10 -22.68
C MET A 251 -0.05 -3.18 -21.62
N GLN A 252 -1.03 -4.03 -21.28
CA GLN A 252 -0.83 -5.19 -20.39
C GLN A 252 0.00 -6.30 -21.06
N LEU A 253 0.05 -6.34 -22.40
CA LEU A 253 0.91 -7.27 -23.13
C LEU A 253 2.40 -6.85 -23.04
N LEU A 254 2.66 -5.57 -22.80
CA LEU A 254 4.01 -5.03 -22.61
C LEU A 254 4.52 -5.19 -21.17
N PHE A 255 3.62 -5.33 -20.19
CA PHE A 255 3.94 -5.46 -18.77
C PHE A 255 3.12 -6.59 -18.15
N PHE A 256 3.62 -7.82 -18.29
CA PHE A 256 2.98 -8.98 -17.68
C PHE A 256 3.92 -9.72 -16.74
N LYS A 257 3.34 -10.27 -15.68
CA LYS A 257 4.04 -11.01 -14.63
C LYS A 257 3.75 -12.48 -14.78
N VAL A 258 4.80 -13.28 -14.75
CA VAL A 258 4.74 -14.73 -14.67
C VAL A 258 5.35 -15.11 -13.34
N ALA A 259 4.52 -15.38 -12.34
CA ALA A 259 4.98 -16.05 -11.13
C ALA A 259 5.44 -17.47 -11.51
N LEU A 260 6.57 -17.93 -10.96
CA LEU A 260 7.06 -19.28 -11.24
C LEU A 260 6.80 -20.22 -10.06
N PHE A 261 7.13 -19.77 -8.84
CA PHE A 261 7.01 -20.58 -7.64
C PHE A 261 6.92 -19.72 -6.36
N ASN A 262 6.50 -20.36 -5.27
CA ASN A 262 6.55 -19.77 -3.92
C ASN A 262 7.90 -20.12 -3.26
N PRO A 263 8.84 -19.16 -3.12
CA PRO A 263 10.16 -19.40 -2.56
C PRO A 263 10.18 -19.48 -1.03
N ASP A 264 9.09 -19.11 -0.33
CA ASP A 264 9.11 -18.87 1.12
C ASP A 264 9.58 -20.06 1.96
N PRO A 265 9.13 -21.32 1.72
CA PRO A 265 9.60 -22.47 2.49
C PRO A 265 11.08 -22.74 2.29
N TRP A 266 11.56 -22.57 1.05
CA TRP A 266 12.98 -22.76 0.72
C TRP A 266 13.85 -21.67 1.36
N LEU A 267 13.41 -20.40 1.30
CA LEU A 267 14.10 -19.29 1.96
C LEU A 267 14.16 -19.48 3.48
N SER A 268 13.04 -19.88 4.09
CA SER A 268 12.95 -20.14 5.54
C SER A 268 13.94 -21.22 6.00
N LYS A 269 14.19 -22.24 5.19
CA LYS A 269 15.14 -23.31 5.52
C LYS A 269 16.60 -22.87 5.44
N HIS A 270 16.91 -21.90 4.59
CA HIS A 270 18.29 -21.47 4.31
C HIS A 270 18.68 -20.19 5.05
N ILE A 271 17.70 -19.39 5.50
CA ILE A 271 17.99 -18.10 6.13
C ILE A 271 18.89 -18.24 7.34
N ASP A 272 18.67 -19.23 8.21
CA ASP A 272 19.48 -19.41 9.44
C ASP A 272 20.96 -19.67 9.14
N LYS A 273 21.27 -20.34 8.03
CA LYS A 273 22.65 -20.55 7.55
C LYS A 273 23.29 -19.28 7.00
N LEU A 274 22.49 -18.30 6.60
CA LEU A 274 22.94 -17.04 5.99
C LEU A 274 22.91 -15.87 6.98
N ARG A 275 22.34 -16.04 8.17
CA ARG A 275 22.23 -14.96 9.18
C ARG A 275 23.56 -14.32 9.56
N TRP A 276 24.68 -15.03 9.40
CA TRP A 276 26.02 -14.49 9.62
C TRP A 276 26.37 -13.32 8.67
N LEU A 277 25.74 -13.23 7.48
CA LEU A 277 25.90 -12.12 6.55
C LEU A 277 25.39 -10.79 7.11
N TRP A 278 24.44 -10.82 8.04
CA TRP A 278 23.94 -9.61 8.73
C TRP A 278 24.62 -9.39 10.09
N SER A 279 25.69 -10.14 10.38
CA SER A 279 26.47 -9.94 11.60
C SER A 279 27.33 -8.68 11.50
N ARG A 280 27.48 -7.96 12.62
CA ARG A 280 28.34 -6.76 12.72
C ARG A 280 29.76 -6.95 12.17
N PRO A 281 30.50 -8.04 12.49
CA PRO A 281 31.86 -8.19 11.96
C PRO A 281 31.86 -8.37 10.44
N PHE A 282 30.91 -9.12 9.88
CA PHE A 282 30.81 -9.29 8.44
C PHE A 282 30.45 -7.98 7.74
N THR A 283 29.54 -7.17 8.30
CA THR A 283 29.20 -5.86 7.73
C THR A 283 30.41 -4.92 7.69
N TRP A 284 31.25 -4.90 8.72
CA TRP A 284 32.48 -4.12 8.72
C TRP A 284 33.49 -4.62 7.68
N PHE A 285 33.67 -5.94 7.60
CA PHE A 285 34.51 -6.54 6.56
C PHE A 285 34.01 -6.18 5.16
N LEU A 286 32.70 -6.30 4.92
CA LEU A 286 32.06 -5.95 3.65
C LEU A 286 32.29 -4.48 3.29
N TYR A 287 32.12 -3.57 4.25
CA TYR A 287 32.35 -2.15 4.03
C TYR A 287 33.80 -1.85 3.65
N LEU A 288 34.78 -2.44 4.36
CA LEU A 288 36.20 -2.29 4.04
C LEU A 288 36.54 -2.88 2.67
N PHE A 289 36.01 -4.07 2.37
CA PHE A 289 36.21 -4.72 1.08
C PHE A 289 35.65 -3.88 -0.08
N LEU A 290 34.44 -3.34 0.06
CA LEU A 290 33.85 -2.47 -0.94
C LEU A 290 34.63 -1.16 -1.09
N ALA A 291 35.03 -0.51 0.02
CA ALA A 291 35.85 0.70 -0.02
C ALA A 291 37.18 0.46 -0.75
N PHE A 292 37.86 -0.65 -0.46
CA PHE A 292 39.10 -1.04 -1.13
C PHE A 292 38.89 -1.30 -2.63
N SER A 293 37.79 -1.98 -2.99
CA SER A 293 37.42 -2.27 -4.39
C SER A 293 37.10 -1.00 -5.17
N ILE A 294 36.43 -0.03 -4.55
CA ILE A 294 36.13 1.27 -5.16
C ILE A 294 37.44 2.01 -5.49
N VAL A 295 38.39 2.08 -4.55
CA VAL A 295 39.70 2.71 -4.79
C VAL A 295 40.46 2.01 -5.91
N GLY A 296 40.48 0.67 -5.92
CA GLY A 296 41.09 -0.12 -6.99
C GLY A 296 40.46 0.14 -8.36
N GLY A 297 39.13 0.20 -8.42
CA GLY A 297 38.39 0.49 -9.64
C GLY A 297 38.66 1.90 -10.19
N PHE A 298 38.73 2.91 -9.31
CA PHE A 298 39.10 4.27 -9.73
C PHE A 298 40.53 4.37 -10.21
N HIS A 299 41.47 3.68 -9.55
CA HIS A 299 42.87 3.63 -9.98
C HIS A 299 43.02 3.03 -11.39
N GLN A 300 42.20 2.04 -11.73
CA GLN A 300 42.26 1.29 -13.01
C GLN A 300 41.19 1.71 -14.02
N GLN A 301 40.51 2.84 -13.82
CA GLN A 301 39.36 3.23 -14.62
C GLN A 301 39.66 3.29 -16.12
N LEU A 302 40.85 3.76 -16.50
CA LEU A 302 41.26 3.85 -17.90
C LEU A 302 41.45 2.47 -18.54
N GLU A 303 42.02 1.52 -17.81
CA GLU A 303 42.22 0.14 -18.29
C GLU A 303 40.89 -0.58 -18.46
N ILE A 304 39.95 -0.40 -17.53
CA ILE A 304 38.59 -0.96 -17.62
C ILE A 304 37.91 -0.45 -18.88
N ILE A 305 37.95 0.86 -19.14
CA ILE A 305 37.34 1.47 -20.33
C ILE A 305 37.99 0.93 -21.61
N TYR A 306 39.33 0.87 -21.63
CA TYR A 306 40.07 0.39 -22.79
C TYR A 306 39.73 -1.08 -23.12
N GLN A 307 39.71 -1.96 -22.12
CA GLN A 307 39.32 -3.36 -22.31
C GLN A 307 37.89 -3.51 -22.83
N GLY A 308 36.96 -2.70 -22.32
CA GLY A 308 35.58 -2.67 -22.82
C GLY A 308 35.50 -2.31 -24.29
N GLN A 309 36.26 -1.30 -24.73
CA GLN A 309 36.32 -0.90 -26.14
C GLN A 309 36.90 -2.03 -27.01
N GLN A 310 38.00 -2.66 -26.58
CA GLN A 310 38.64 -3.73 -27.33
C GLN A 310 37.72 -4.95 -27.49
N LEU A 311 37.06 -5.38 -26.42
CA LEU A 311 36.13 -6.51 -26.46
C LEU A 311 34.91 -6.22 -27.36
N TRP A 312 34.38 -5.00 -27.29
CA TRP A 312 33.25 -4.58 -28.13
C TRP A 312 33.61 -4.55 -29.63
N GLN A 313 34.78 -3.97 -29.96
CA GLN A 313 35.21 -3.82 -31.35
C GLN A 313 35.60 -5.15 -31.99
N HIS A 314 36.21 -6.07 -31.24
CA HIS A 314 36.77 -7.30 -31.83
C HIS A 314 35.93 -8.56 -31.60
N GLN A 315 35.08 -8.60 -30.57
CA GLN A 315 34.42 -9.85 -30.14
C GLN A 315 32.92 -9.71 -29.83
N SER A 316 32.30 -8.55 -30.11
CA SER A 316 30.91 -8.22 -29.71
C SER A 316 29.90 -9.34 -29.94
N ALA A 317 29.84 -9.93 -31.13
CA ALA A 317 28.84 -10.97 -31.45
C ALA A 317 29.00 -12.25 -30.58
N SER A 318 30.23 -12.69 -30.34
CA SER A 318 30.51 -13.91 -29.55
C SER A 318 30.25 -13.72 -28.06
N LEU A 319 30.28 -12.47 -27.57
CA LEU A 319 30.14 -12.14 -26.16
C LEU A 319 28.67 -11.94 -25.74
N ILE A 320 27.72 -11.83 -26.69
CA ILE A 320 26.29 -11.62 -26.38
C ILE A 320 25.75 -12.73 -25.49
N ILE A 321 25.90 -14.00 -25.89
CA ILE A 321 25.38 -15.15 -25.15
C ILE A 321 25.98 -15.23 -23.74
N PRO A 322 27.32 -15.25 -23.54
CA PRO A 322 27.87 -15.33 -22.20
C PRO A 322 27.53 -14.09 -21.35
N PHE A 323 27.45 -12.90 -21.94
CA PHE A 323 27.02 -11.70 -21.23
C PHE A 323 25.56 -11.79 -20.78
N THR A 324 24.63 -12.24 -21.63
CA THR A 324 23.22 -12.43 -21.26
C THR A 324 23.06 -13.46 -20.15
N LEU A 325 23.82 -14.55 -20.18
CA LEU A 325 23.80 -15.57 -19.11
C LEU A 325 24.32 -15.00 -17.78
N LEU A 326 25.43 -14.25 -17.81
CA LEU A 326 25.97 -13.58 -16.61
C LEU A 326 25.02 -12.52 -16.08
N ALA A 327 24.41 -11.71 -16.94
CA ALA A 327 23.42 -10.72 -16.55
C ALA A 327 22.19 -11.37 -15.91
N ALA A 328 21.67 -12.46 -16.49
CA ALA A 328 20.58 -13.22 -15.89
C ALA A 328 20.95 -13.81 -14.52
N PHE A 329 22.19 -14.28 -14.37
CA PHE A 329 22.72 -14.77 -13.09
C PHE A 329 22.80 -13.65 -12.04
N VAL A 330 23.35 -12.49 -12.38
CA VAL A 330 23.41 -11.30 -11.51
C VAL A 330 22.00 -10.88 -11.08
N VAL A 331 21.07 -10.75 -12.01
CA VAL A 331 19.69 -10.34 -11.73
C VAL A 331 18.98 -11.36 -10.84
N THR A 332 19.24 -12.66 -11.03
CA THR A 332 18.71 -13.70 -10.13
C THR A 332 19.23 -13.51 -8.71
N LEU A 333 20.53 -13.21 -8.55
CA LEU A 333 21.13 -12.94 -7.24
C LEU A 333 20.63 -11.61 -6.63
N HIS A 334 20.38 -10.59 -7.45
CA HIS A 334 19.80 -9.31 -7.04
C HIS A 334 18.43 -9.52 -6.37
N GLU A 335 17.54 -10.21 -7.06
CA GLU A 335 16.22 -10.58 -6.57
C GLU A 335 16.29 -11.45 -5.32
N LEU A 336 17.22 -12.41 -5.31
CA LEU A 336 17.47 -13.26 -4.15
C LEU A 336 17.98 -12.47 -2.93
N GLY A 337 18.77 -11.42 -3.15
CA GLY A 337 19.21 -10.47 -2.12
C GLY A 337 18.05 -9.77 -1.43
N HIS A 338 17.05 -9.30 -2.21
CA HIS A 338 15.82 -8.75 -1.67
C HIS A 338 15.06 -9.77 -0.83
N ALA A 339 14.85 -10.98 -1.35
CA ALA A 339 14.12 -12.04 -0.66
C ALA A 339 14.79 -12.45 0.67
N PHE A 340 16.10 -12.71 0.67
CA PHE A 340 16.79 -13.11 1.89
C PHE A 340 16.84 -11.99 2.93
N THR A 341 17.00 -10.73 2.50
CA THR A 341 16.98 -9.60 3.44
C THR A 341 15.59 -9.41 4.05
N LEU A 342 14.54 -9.55 3.25
CA LEU A 342 13.16 -9.53 3.76
C LEU A 342 12.93 -10.67 4.76
N LYS A 343 13.42 -11.87 4.43
CA LYS A 343 13.28 -13.05 5.30
C LYS A 343 14.08 -12.93 6.60
N HIS A 344 15.26 -12.31 6.54
CA HIS A 344 16.07 -12.02 7.72
C HIS A 344 15.30 -11.19 8.77
N TYR A 345 14.50 -10.23 8.31
CA TYR A 345 13.65 -9.39 9.18
C TYR A 345 12.29 -10.02 9.53
N GLY A 346 12.05 -11.29 9.18
CA GLY A 346 10.80 -11.99 9.50
C GLY A 346 9.65 -11.73 8.51
N GLY A 347 9.96 -11.13 7.36
CA GLY A 347 9.02 -10.95 6.27
C GLY A 347 8.76 -12.24 5.48
N ILE A 348 7.70 -12.22 4.67
CA ILE A 348 7.26 -13.34 3.83
C ILE A 348 7.46 -12.98 2.36
N VAL A 349 7.93 -13.93 1.56
CA VAL A 349 8.10 -13.77 0.11
C VAL A 349 7.09 -14.67 -0.61
N PRO A 350 5.89 -14.19 -0.93
CA PRO A 350 4.80 -15.04 -1.43
C PRO A 350 5.08 -15.63 -2.82
N GLU A 351 5.82 -14.91 -3.66
CA GLU A 351 6.12 -15.32 -5.04
C GLU A 351 7.45 -14.74 -5.55
N MET A 352 8.07 -15.50 -6.45
CA MET A 352 9.17 -15.07 -7.31
C MET A 352 8.90 -15.55 -8.75
N GLY A 353 9.37 -14.79 -9.73
CA GLY A 353 9.19 -15.17 -11.13
C GLY A 353 9.82 -14.19 -12.10
N PHE A 354 9.23 -14.08 -13.29
CA PHE A 354 9.65 -13.17 -14.34
C PHE A 354 8.62 -12.06 -14.55
N LEU A 355 9.11 -10.85 -14.69
CA LEU A 355 8.41 -9.69 -15.18
C LEU A 355 8.89 -9.42 -16.61
N PHE A 356 7.98 -9.42 -17.57
CA PHE A 356 8.31 -9.03 -18.95
C PHE A 356 8.00 -7.55 -19.12
N MET A 357 9.03 -6.76 -19.40
CA MET A 357 8.92 -5.34 -19.74
C MET A 357 9.26 -5.16 -21.21
N CYS A 358 8.28 -4.81 -22.05
CA CYS A 358 8.46 -4.72 -23.51
C CYS A 358 9.06 -6.00 -24.12
N LEU A 359 8.57 -7.18 -23.69
CA LEU A 359 9.06 -8.51 -24.07
C LEU A 359 10.48 -8.85 -23.60
N ILE A 360 11.15 -7.96 -22.87
CA ILE A 360 12.44 -8.26 -22.23
C ILE A 360 12.17 -8.94 -20.89
N PRO A 361 12.66 -10.18 -20.68
CA PRO A 361 12.51 -10.86 -19.40
C PRO A 361 13.38 -10.18 -18.33
N ALA A 362 12.76 -9.81 -17.22
CA ALA A 362 13.41 -9.40 -15.98
C ALA A 362 12.96 -10.36 -14.86
N ALA A 363 13.83 -10.67 -13.90
CA ALA A 363 13.38 -11.40 -12.71
C ALA A 363 12.60 -10.45 -11.78
N TYR A 364 11.73 -11.01 -10.95
CA TYR A 364 10.95 -10.24 -9.98
C TYR A 364 10.73 -11.04 -8.69
N THR A 365 10.87 -10.34 -7.57
CA THR A 365 10.52 -10.82 -6.22
C THR A 365 9.41 -9.98 -5.63
N ASN A 366 8.38 -10.64 -5.08
CA ASN A 366 7.37 -9.94 -4.33
C ASN A 366 7.86 -9.61 -2.93
N THR A 367 8.26 -8.35 -2.74
CA THR A 367 8.72 -7.79 -1.47
C THR A 367 7.65 -6.95 -0.76
N THR A 368 6.36 -7.13 -1.08
CA THR A 368 5.27 -6.32 -0.51
C THR A 368 5.19 -6.43 1.03
N ASP A 369 5.64 -7.52 1.64
CA ASP A 369 5.69 -7.62 3.11
C ASP A 369 6.71 -6.66 3.75
N SER A 370 7.62 -6.06 2.96
CA SER A 370 8.59 -5.07 3.46
C SER A 370 7.93 -3.79 3.99
N TYR A 371 6.68 -3.50 3.59
CA TYR A 371 5.89 -2.39 4.15
C TYR A 371 5.49 -2.61 5.61
N CYS A 372 5.49 -3.87 6.10
CA CYS A 372 5.24 -4.18 7.50
C CYS A 372 6.47 -3.95 8.39
N LEU A 373 7.65 -3.72 7.80
CA LEU A 373 8.90 -3.52 8.51
C LEU A 373 9.14 -2.04 8.85
N SER A 374 10.03 -1.81 9.82
CA SER A 374 10.47 -0.46 10.15
C SER A 374 11.10 0.25 8.96
N ARG A 375 11.07 1.60 8.95
CA ARG A 375 11.62 2.42 7.86
C ARG A 375 13.03 2.02 7.43
N TRP A 376 13.91 1.72 8.39
CA TRP A 376 15.31 1.37 8.14
C TRP A 376 15.46 -0.03 7.58
N GLN A 377 14.71 -1.00 8.11
CA GLN A 377 14.68 -2.35 7.58
C GLN A 377 14.13 -2.38 6.16
N ARG A 378 13.09 -1.59 5.88
CA ARG A 378 12.54 -1.44 4.52
C ARG A 378 13.57 -0.87 3.55
N ILE A 379 14.32 0.16 3.96
CA ILE A 379 15.42 0.71 3.13
C ILE A 379 16.48 -0.35 2.87
N LEU A 380 16.85 -1.17 3.86
CA LEU A 380 17.82 -2.24 3.68
C LEU A 380 17.29 -3.33 2.73
N VAL A 381 16.01 -3.70 2.81
CA VAL A 381 15.39 -4.63 1.85
C VAL A 381 15.45 -4.05 0.43
N VAL A 382 15.07 -2.78 0.24
CA VAL A 382 15.12 -2.11 -1.08
C VAL A 382 16.56 -1.93 -1.58
N GLY A 383 17.52 -1.73 -0.69
CA GLY A 383 18.95 -1.59 -1.04
C GLY A 383 19.67 -2.92 -1.25
N ALA A 384 19.10 -4.05 -0.82
CA ALA A 384 19.78 -5.34 -0.80
C ALA A 384 20.21 -5.81 -2.21
N GLY A 385 19.36 -5.62 -3.22
CA GLY A 385 19.68 -5.99 -4.60
C GLY A 385 20.90 -5.22 -5.13
N ILE A 386 20.94 -3.91 -4.88
CA ILE A 386 22.08 -3.04 -5.24
C ILE A 386 23.35 -3.49 -4.49
N LEU A 387 23.23 -3.80 -3.20
CA LEU A 387 24.38 -4.31 -2.44
C LEU A 387 24.90 -5.62 -3.04
N VAL A 388 24.03 -6.55 -3.46
CA VAL A 388 24.47 -7.79 -4.13
C VAL A 388 25.21 -7.49 -5.43
N GLN A 389 24.66 -6.60 -6.27
CA GLN A 389 25.30 -6.17 -7.52
C GLN A 389 26.68 -5.56 -7.29
N VAL A 390 26.81 -4.59 -6.38
CA VAL A 390 28.08 -3.92 -6.10
C VAL A 390 29.11 -4.91 -5.51
N ASN A 391 28.68 -5.87 -4.70
CA ASN A 391 29.56 -6.93 -4.19
C ASN A 391 30.03 -7.88 -5.28
N LEU A 392 29.15 -8.28 -6.20
CA LEU A 392 29.53 -9.09 -7.37
C LEU A 392 30.50 -8.34 -8.27
N ALA A 393 30.27 -7.04 -8.52
CA ALA A 393 31.17 -6.19 -9.28
C ALA A 393 32.55 -6.09 -8.61
N ALA A 394 32.60 -5.92 -7.29
CA ALA A 394 33.85 -5.88 -6.53
C ALA A 394 34.62 -7.21 -6.60
N ILE A 395 33.94 -8.35 -6.43
CA ILE A 395 34.57 -9.68 -6.57
C ILE A 395 35.11 -9.87 -8.00
N ALA A 396 34.31 -9.50 -9.00
CA ALA A 396 34.68 -9.61 -10.41
C ALA A 396 35.88 -8.74 -10.77
N LEU A 397 35.98 -7.52 -10.22
CA LEU A 397 37.14 -6.64 -10.39
C LEU A 397 38.43 -7.28 -9.87
N TRP A 398 38.39 -7.88 -8.68
CA TRP A 398 39.58 -8.54 -8.12
C TRP A 398 39.94 -9.83 -8.86
N LEU A 399 38.95 -10.63 -9.27
CA LEU A 399 39.19 -11.80 -10.12
C LEU A 399 39.80 -11.42 -11.46
N TRP A 400 39.34 -10.32 -12.06
CA TRP A 400 39.90 -9.77 -13.29
C TRP A 400 41.38 -9.39 -13.10
N ASN A 401 41.72 -8.70 -11.99
CA ASN A 401 43.09 -8.34 -11.64
C ASN A 401 44.01 -9.53 -11.35
N LEU A 402 43.49 -10.59 -10.72
CA LEU A 402 44.27 -11.79 -10.39
C LEU A 402 44.43 -12.74 -11.59
N SER A 403 43.60 -12.58 -12.62
CA SER A 403 43.61 -13.43 -13.79
C SER A 403 44.66 -13.01 -14.82
N THR A 404 45.25 -13.99 -15.50
CA THR A 404 46.20 -13.75 -16.60
C THR A 404 45.48 -13.18 -17.82
N THR A 405 46.05 -12.14 -18.42
CA THR A 405 45.51 -11.51 -19.65
C THR A 405 45.36 -12.53 -20.77
N GLY A 406 44.23 -12.49 -21.48
CA GLY A 406 43.90 -13.43 -22.56
C GLY A 406 43.32 -14.78 -22.11
N SER A 407 43.23 -15.05 -20.80
CA SER A 407 42.52 -16.23 -20.29
C SER A 407 40.99 -16.05 -20.33
N TRP A 408 40.25 -17.15 -20.41
CA TRP A 408 38.79 -17.12 -20.35
C TRP A 408 38.29 -16.49 -19.04
N LEU A 409 38.99 -16.74 -17.92
CA LEU A 409 38.69 -16.17 -16.61
C LEU A 409 38.76 -14.65 -16.61
N HIS A 410 39.74 -14.07 -17.32
CA HIS A 410 39.90 -12.64 -17.44
C HIS A 410 38.69 -12.02 -18.15
N THR A 411 38.33 -12.56 -19.32
CA THR A 411 37.17 -12.08 -20.07
C THR A 411 35.87 -12.27 -19.30
N THR A 412 35.64 -13.43 -18.66
CA THR A 412 34.41 -13.67 -17.90
C THR A 412 34.31 -12.79 -16.66
N SER A 413 35.42 -12.53 -15.97
CA SER A 413 35.44 -11.63 -14.81
C SER A 413 35.13 -10.20 -15.23
N TYR A 414 35.66 -9.74 -16.36
CA TYR A 414 35.32 -8.45 -16.94
C TYR A 414 33.83 -8.35 -17.31
N LEU A 415 33.29 -9.36 -18.01
CA LEU A 415 31.86 -9.40 -18.37
C LEU A 415 30.95 -9.43 -17.14
N LEU A 416 31.32 -10.19 -16.10
CA LEU A 416 30.58 -10.25 -14.84
C LEU A 416 30.60 -8.90 -14.11
N MET A 417 31.73 -8.20 -14.11
CA MET A 417 31.87 -6.86 -13.55
C MET A 417 30.92 -5.88 -14.26
N VAL A 418 30.92 -5.86 -15.60
CA VAL A 418 30.02 -5.00 -16.39
C VAL A 418 28.55 -5.38 -16.17
N ALA A 419 28.21 -6.67 -16.20
CA ALA A 419 26.85 -7.15 -15.97
C ALA A 419 26.33 -6.83 -14.56
N SER A 420 27.23 -6.74 -13.57
CA SER A 420 26.88 -6.40 -12.18
C SER A 420 26.68 -4.91 -11.97
N LEU A 421 27.20 -4.06 -12.86
CA LEU A 421 27.04 -2.60 -12.81
C LEU A 421 25.86 -2.11 -13.68
N LEU A 422 25.25 -3.00 -14.46
CA LEU A 422 24.08 -2.77 -15.29
C LEU A 422 22.79 -2.99 -14.48
#